data_AF-A0A537JRZ5-F1
#
_entry.id   AF-A0A537JRZ5-F1
#
_cell.length_a   1.000
_cell.length_b   1.000
_cell.length_c   1.000
_cell.angle_alpha   90.00
_cell.angle_beta   90.00
_cell.angle_gamma   90.00
#
_symmetry.space_group_name_H-M   'P 1'
#
loop_
_entity.id
_entity.type
_entity.pdbx_description
1 polymer ?
#
loop_
_entity_poly.entity_id
_entity_poly.type
_entity_poly.pdbx_seq_one_letter_code
_entity_poly.pdbx_strand_id
1 'polypeptide(L)'
;MSFADKSTIEQHCCHYLTFNVVDWIDIFVRPVFKQIIVESLNHFILKKGLTVYAWCLMTNHLHLIAQTKQGFGLSLLADDFKKFTTKIILEDIVAEPEIRRNWVMKKFEEASTAMKLLDKFQVWQTPVNSIYIDLQDEEMLNEQIEYIHKNPVRDRIVTHAEDYLHSSARDYIGIKGLVNVSIANEKPIPIIRYMSSYR
;
A
#
# COMPACT_ATOMS: atom_id res chain seq x y z
N MET A 1 22.79 25.00 3.04
CA MET A 1 22.49 23.66 3.58
C MET A 1 23.53 22.70 3.03
N SER A 2 24.35 22.12 3.91
CA SER A 2 25.47 21.25 3.52
C SER A 2 24.95 19.85 3.13
N PHE A 3 25.73 19.12 2.34
CA PHE A 3 25.40 17.74 1.91
C PHE A 3 25.21 16.75 3.08
N ALA A 4 25.72 17.06 4.28
CA ALA A 4 25.58 16.24 5.48
C ALA A 4 24.17 16.30 6.10
N ASP A 5 23.45 17.42 5.96
CA ASP A 5 22.08 17.54 6.47
C ASP A 5 21.08 16.68 5.69
N LYS A 6 21.24 16.62 4.37
CA LYS A 6 20.34 15.82 3.50
C LYS A 6 20.43 14.33 3.79
N SER A 7 21.63 13.79 4.02
CA SER A 7 21.80 12.35 4.27
C SER A 7 21.22 11.90 5.61
N THR A 8 21.18 12.80 6.59
CA THR A 8 20.69 12.51 7.94
C THR A 8 19.16 12.54 7.99
N ILE A 9 18.54 13.47 7.24
CA ILE A 9 17.09 13.53 7.04
C ILE A 9 16.58 12.27 6.30
N GLU A 10 17.33 11.79 5.28
CA GLU A 10 16.98 10.55 4.56
C GLU A 10 17.04 9.28 5.43
N GLN A 11 17.79 9.29 6.54
CA GLN A 11 17.86 8.13 7.45
C GLN A 11 16.60 7.96 8.31
N HIS A 12 15.88 9.06 8.57
CA HIS A 12 14.74 9.07 9.48
C HIS A 12 13.42 9.43 8.80
N CYS A 13 13.33 9.42 7.47
CA CYS A 13 12.07 9.70 6.79
C CYS A 13 11.39 8.45 6.26
N CYS A 14 10.07 8.42 6.37
CA CYS A 14 9.21 7.52 5.62
C CYS A 14 8.16 8.32 4.86
N HIS A 15 7.36 7.63 4.07
CA HIS A 15 6.32 8.26 3.27
C HIS A 15 5.02 7.49 3.38
N TYR A 16 3.93 8.22 3.52
CA TYR A 16 2.60 7.74 3.23
C TYR A 16 2.38 7.76 1.73
N LEU A 17 2.20 6.58 1.15
CA LEU A 17 1.92 6.36 -0.25
C LEU A 17 0.48 5.89 -0.44
N THR A 18 -0.16 6.40 -1.49
CA THR A 18 -1.44 5.87 -1.97
C THR A 18 -1.32 5.50 -3.45
N PHE A 19 -1.50 4.21 -3.73
CA PHE A 19 -1.60 3.67 -5.08
C PHE A 19 -3.07 3.48 -5.42
N ASN A 20 -3.58 4.25 -6.37
CA ASN A 20 -4.97 4.12 -6.83
C ASN A 20 -5.02 3.35 -8.15
N VAL A 21 -5.99 2.47 -8.31
CA VAL A 21 -6.29 1.86 -9.61
C VAL A 21 -6.95 2.91 -10.51
N VAL A 22 -6.64 2.89 -11.81
CA VAL A 22 -7.26 3.79 -12.79
C VAL A 22 -8.78 3.66 -12.76
N ASP A 23 -9.48 4.77 -12.97
CA ASP A 23 -10.95 4.86 -12.87
C ASP A 23 -11.56 4.30 -11.56
N TRP A 24 -10.75 4.14 -10.49
CA TRP A 24 -11.17 3.54 -9.22
C TRP A 24 -11.77 2.14 -9.37
N ILE A 25 -11.28 1.38 -10.35
CA ILE A 25 -11.80 0.03 -10.61
C ILE A 25 -11.52 -0.88 -9.42
N ASP A 26 -12.58 -1.50 -8.90
CA ASP A 26 -12.53 -2.49 -7.82
C ASP A 26 -11.94 -3.83 -8.28
N ILE A 27 -10.66 -3.84 -8.67
CA ILE A 27 -9.97 -5.05 -9.11
C ILE A 27 -9.65 -5.95 -7.91
N PHE A 28 -9.33 -5.38 -6.75
CA PHE A 28 -9.00 -6.13 -5.54
C PHE A 28 -10.23 -6.66 -4.81
N VAL A 29 -11.33 -6.95 -5.51
CA VAL A 29 -12.44 -7.75 -4.95
C VAL A 29 -12.17 -9.25 -5.05
N ARG A 30 -11.33 -9.67 -6.01
CA ARG A 30 -10.94 -11.08 -6.15
C ARG A 30 -9.74 -11.40 -5.26
N PRO A 31 -9.75 -12.54 -4.55
CA PRO A 31 -8.62 -12.96 -3.72
C PRO A 31 -7.29 -13.04 -4.48
N VAL A 32 -7.32 -13.49 -5.74
CA VAL A 32 -6.09 -13.62 -6.57
C VAL A 32 -5.34 -12.29 -6.69
N PHE A 33 -6.03 -11.19 -7.00
CA PHE A 33 -5.37 -9.89 -7.16
C PHE A 33 -4.90 -9.32 -5.82
N LYS A 34 -5.60 -9.60 -4.72
CA LYS A 34 -5.12 -9.24 -3.38
C LYS A 34 -3.82 -9.97 -3.03
N GLN A 35 -3.75 -11.25 -3.37
CA GLN A 35 -2.58 -12.08 -3.12
C GLN A 35 -1.36 -11.59 -3.91
N ILE A 36 -1.53 -11.18 -5.18
CA ILE A 36 -0.46 -10.57 -5.98
C ILE A 36 0.14 -9.36 -5.26
N ILE A 37 -0.67 -8.48 -4.68
CA ILE A 37 -0.18 -7.31 -3.95
C ILE A 37 0.61 -7.72 -2.70
N VAL A 38 0.09 -8.65 -1.90
CA VAL A 38 0.75 -9.17 -0.70
C VAL A 38 2.12 -9.77 -1.04
N GLU A 39 2.17 -10.65 -2.04
CA GLU A 39 3.41 -11.31 -2.47
C GLU A 39 4.40 -10.30 -3.06
N SER A 40 3.90 -9.32 -3.82
CA SER A 40 4.73 -8.25 -4.38
C SER A 40 5.34 -7.37 -3.28
N LEU A 41 4.57 -6.98 -2.26
CA LEU A 41 5.11 -6.23 -1.12
C LEU A 41 6.21 -7.03 -0.41
N ASN A 42 5.97 -8.30 -0.12
CA ASN A 42 6.97 -9.18 0.50
C ASN A 42 8.22 -9.37 -0.38
N HIS A 43 8.04 -9.47 -1.70
CA HIS A 43 9.15 -9.53 -2.65
C HIS A 43 10.00 -8.26 -2.60
N PHE A 44 9.37 -7.08 -2.61
CA PHE A 44 10.06 -5.80 -2.57
C PHE A 44 10.76 -5.57 -1.22
N ILE A 45 10.17 -6.02 -0.12
CA ILE A 45 10.81 -6.01 1.20
C ILE A 45 12.10 -6.85 1.16
N LEU A 46 11.99 -8.10 0.70
CA LEU A 46 13.11 -9.05 0.71
C LEU A 46 14.22 -8.71 -0.28
N LYS A 47 13.86 -8.25 -1.49
CA LYS A 47 14.79 -8.16 -2.64
C LYS A 47 15.14 -6.74 -3.05
N LYS A 48 14.30 -5.75 -2.72
CA LYS A 48 14.44 -4.36 -3.19
C LYS A 48 14.73 -3.37 -2.07
N GLY A 49 14.83 -3.83 -0.82
CA GLY A 49 15.16 -2.96 0.31
C GLY A 49 14.03 -2.00 0.67
N LEU A 50 12.78 -2.42 0.46
CA LEU A 50 11.61 -1.73 0.97
C LEU A 50 11.41 -2.07 2.45
N THR A 51 11.21 -1.05 3.28
CA THR A 51 10.71 -1.21 4.64
C THR A 51 9.26 -0.76 4.66
N VAL A 52 8.35 -1.61 5.13
CA VAL A 52 6.93 -1.28 5.27
C VAL A 52 6.58 -1.19 6.75
N TYR A 53 6.09 -0.04 7.19
CA TYR A 53 5.65 0.18 8.57
C TYR A 53 4.17 -0.14 8.75
N ALA A 54 3.34 0.29 7.80
CA ALA A 54 1.92 -0.03 7.77
C ALA A 54 1.40 -0.12 6.34
N TRP A 55 0.36 -0.91 6.13
CA TRP A 55 -0.35 -1.04 4.86
C TRP A 55 -1.83 -1.37 5.08
N CYS A 56 -2.66 -1.01 4.10
CA CYS A 56 -4.04 -1.46 3.96
C CYS A 56 -4.43 -1.47 2.47
N LEU A 57 -4.85 -2.61 1.97
CA LEU A 57 -5.33 -2.80 0.60
C LEU A 57 -6.86 -2.78 0.58
N MET A 58 -7.44 -1.72 0.04
CA MET A 58 -8.87 -1.60 -0.24
C MET A 58 -9.21 -2.21 -1.59
N THR A 59 -10.47 -2.13 -2.03
CA THR A 59 -10.93 -2.79 -3.27
C THR A 59 -10.31 -2.22 -4.54
N ASN A 60 -9.86 -0.97 -4.52
CA ASN A 60 -9.33 -0.26 -5.68
C ASN A 60 -8.09 0.61 -5.38
N HIS A 61 -7.55 0.55 -4.16
CA HIS A 61 -6.35 1.30 -3.80
C HIS A 61 -5.56 0.64 -2.67
N LEU A 62 -4.27 0.94 -2.60
CA LEU A 62 -3.35 0.50 -1.56
C LEU A 62 -2.81 1.73 -0.83
N HIS A 63 -2.99 1.77 0.48
CA HIS A 63 -2.28 2.68 1.38
C HIS A 63 -1.06 1.99 1.97
N LEU A 64 0.06 2.71 2.06
CA LEU A 64 1.34 2.18 2.48
C LEU A 64 2.17 3.26 3.20
N ILE A 65 2.61 3.03 4.42
CA ILE A 65 3.68 3.81 5.05
C ILE A 65 4.97 3.02 4.89
N ALA A 66 5.90 3.56 4.11
CA ALA A 66 7.11 2.85 3.74
C ALA A 66 8.32 3.77 3.60
N GLN A 67 9.50 3.15 3.69
CA GLN A 67 10.79 3.76 3.49
C GLN A 67 11.63 2.86 2.59
N THR A 68 12.51 3.45 1.79
CA THR A 68 13.50 2.72 1.01
C THR A 68 14.86 2.80 1.69
N LYS A 69 15.72 1.80 1.46
CA LYS A 69 17.13 1.90 1.87
C LYS A 69 17.79 3.14 1.24
N GLN A 70 18.74 3.74 1.98
CA GLN A 70 19.53 4.90 1.53
C GLN A 70 20.03 4.73 0.08
N GLY A 71 19.84 5.78 -0.72
CA GLY A 71 20.24 5.82 -2.12
C GLY A 71 19.21 5.32 -3.13
N PHE A 72 18.09 4.72 -2.69
CA PHE A 72 16.97 4.37 -3.57
C PHE A 72 15.84 5.38 -3.41
N GLY A 73 15.49 6.08 -4.50
CA GLY A 73 14.36 7.01 -4.49
C GLY A 73 13.03 6.27 -4.40
N LEU A 74 12.16 6.66 -3.45
CA LEU A 74 10.86 6.03 -3.25
C LEU A 74 9.98 6.08 -4.51
N SER A 75 10.05 7.16 -5.28
CA SER A 75 9.32 7.28 -6.56
C SER A 75 9.73 6.19 -7.55
N LEU A 76 11.03 5.89 -7.65
CA LEU A 76 11.52 4.85 -8.56
C LEU A 76 11.04 3.47 -8.13
N LEU A 77 11.10 3.18 -6.83
CA LEU A 77 10.61 1.90 -6.30
C LEU A 77 9.09 1.78 -6.44
N ALA A 78 8.33 2.87 -6.28
CA ALA A 78 6.89 2.90 -6.53
C ALA A 78 6.56 2.63 -8.00
N ASP A 79 7.31 3.20 -8.94
CA ASP A 79 7.12 2.95 -10.37
C ASP A 79 7.48 1.50 -10.75
N ASP A 80 8.56 0.96 -10.19
CA ASP A 80 8.93 -0.45 -10.34
C ASP A 80 7.84 -1.37 -9.78
N PHE A 81 7.28 -1.04 -8.61
CA PHE A 81 6.18 -1.79 -8.01
C PHE A 81 4.94 -1.79 -8.89
N LYS A 82 4.56 -0.63 -9.44
CA LYS A 82 3.42 -0.50 -10.36
C LYS A 82 3.62 -1.34 -11.62
N LYS A 83 4.81 -1.27 -12.24
CA LYS A 83 5.13 -2.07 -13.44
C LYS A 83 5.10 -3.56 -13.15
N PHE A 84 5.74 -3.97 -12.05
CA PHE A 84 5.81 -5.38 -11.63
C PHE A 84 4.41 -5.96 -11.40
N THR A 85 3.58 -5.28 -10.61
CA THR A 85 2.22 -5.74 -10.29
C THR A 85 1.29 -5.64 -11.49
N THR A 86 1.41 -4.60 -12.34
CA THR A 86 0.60 -4.47 -13.56
C THR A 86 0.77 -5.69 -14.45
N LYS A 87 2.01 -6.14 -14.68
CA LYS A 87 2.29 -7.31 -15.49
C LYS A 87 1.55 -8.56 -14.97
N ILE A 88 1.70 -8.86 -13.67
CA ILE A 88 1.13 -10.08 -13.08
C ILE A 88 -0.41 -10.00 -13.02
N ILE A 89 -0.98 -8.82 -12.70
CA ILE A 89 -2.43 -8.60 -12.71
C ILE A 89 -3.02 -8.86 -14.11
N LEU A 90 -2.32 -8.43 -15.17
CA LEU A 90 -2.77 -8.66 -16.55
C LEU A 90 -2.66 -10.14 -16.96
N GLU A 91 -1.65 -10.85 -16.47
CA GLU A 91 -1.51 -12.31 -16.68
C GLU A 91 -2.67 -13.07 -16.02
N ASP A 92 -3.04 -12.69 -14.79
CA ASP A 92 -4.11 -13.33 -14.00
C ASP A 92 -5.50 -12.73 -14.23
N ILE A 93 -5.66 -11.80 -15.18
CA ILE A 93 -6.95 -11.13 -15.45
C ILE A 93 -8.04 -12.11 -15.91
N VAL A 94 -7.63 -13.31 -16.36
CA VAL A 94 -8.52 -14.42 -16.69
C VAL A 94 -9.38 -14.89 -15.52
N ALA A 95 -8.99 -14.57 -14.27
CA ALA A 95 -9.78 -14.81 -13.08
C ALA A 95 -11.07 -13.96 -13.00
N GLU A 96 -11.18 -12.90 -13.80
CA GLU A 96 -12.45 -12.19 -13.95
C GLU A 96 -13.37 -12.86 -14.97
N PRO A 97 -14.70 -12.88 -14.72
CA PRO A 97 -15.68 -13.29 -15.72
C PRO A 97 -15.52 -12.48 -17.00
N GLU A 98 -15.74 -13.11 -18.15
CA GLU A 98 -15.43 -12.54 -19.47
C GLU A 98 -15.94 -11.11 -19.68
N ILE A 99 -17.20 -10.84 -19.32
CA ILE A 99 -17.81 -9.50 -19.45
C ILE A 99 -17.04 -8.47 -18.62
N ARG A 100 -16.74 -8.78 -17.36
CA ARG A 100 -16.00 -7.88 -16.46
C ARG A 100 -14.55 -7.74 -16.92
N ARG A 101 -13.89 -8.83 -17.30
CA ARG A 101 -12.53 -8.82 -17.85
C ARG A 101 -12.42 -7.90 -19.06
N ASN A 102 -13.31 -8.04 -20.04
CA ASN A 102 -13.30 -7.20 -21.24
C ASN A 102 -13.49 -5.72 -20.90
N TRP A 103 -14.38 -5.40 -19.96
CA TRP A 103 -14.58 -4.04 -19.48
C TRP A 103 -13.35 -3.48 -18.75
N VAL A 104 -12.74 -4.25 -17.83
CA VAL A 104 -11.53 -3.82 -17.09
C VAL A 104 -10.34 -3.64 -18.04
N MET A 105 -10.12 -4.56 -18.98
CA MET A 105 -9.02 -4.48 -19.94
C MET A 105 -9.15 -3.24 -20.83
N LYS A 106 -10.36 -2.93 -21.30
CA LYS A 106 -10.64 -1.70 -22.06
C LYS A 106 -10.30 -0.46 -21.23
N LYS A 107 -10.68 -0.44 -19.95
CA LYS A 107 -10.38 0.67 -19.04
C LYS A 107 -8.87 0.87 -18.82
N PHE A 108 -8.11 -0.21 -18.67
CA PHE A 108 -6.66 -0.14 -18.55
C PHE A 108 -5.98 0.35 -19.84
N GLU A 109 -6.51 -0.01 -21.01
CA GLU A 109 -6.03 0.48 -22.31
C GLU A 109 -6.35 1.97 -22.52
N GLU A 110 -7.58 2.39 -22.19
CA GLU A 110 -8.02 3.80 -22.23
C GLU A 110 -7.11 4.68 -21.36
N ALA A 111 -6.84 4.24 -20.12
CA ALA A 111 -5.98 4.97 -19.21
C ALA A 111 -4.54 5.11 -19.72
N SER A 112 -3.99 4.05 -20.33
CA SER A 112 -2.65 4.10 -20.92
C SER A 112 -2.58 5.06 -22.12
N THR A 113 -3.59 4.96 -23.00
CA THR A 113 -3.71 5.79 -24.21
C THR A 113 -3.85 7.27 -23.85
N ALA A 114 -4.69 7.60 -22.86
CA ALA A 114 -4.91 8.97 -22.41
C ALA A 114 -3.62 9.64 -21.90
N MET A 115 -2.75 8.87 -21.26
CA MET A 115 -1.45 9.33 -20.78
C MET A 115 -0.32 9.23 -21.80
N LYS A 116 -0.60 8.70 -23.01
CA LYS A 116 0.40 8.47 -24.08
C LYS A 116 1.59 7.64 -23.60
N LEU A 117 1.33 6.63 -22.76
CA LEU A 117 2.37 5.72 -22.28
C LEU A 117 2.80 4.76 -23.39
N LEU A 118 4.02 4.23 -23.29
CA LEU A 118 4.54 3.22 -24.21
C LEU A 118 3.89 1.85 -23.98
N ASP A 119 3.56 1.54 -22.73
CA ASP A 119 2.89 0.30 -22.36
C ASP A 119 1.43 0.33 -22.83
N LYS A 120 0.91 -0.81 -23.29
CA LYS A 120 -0.47 -0.90 -23.79
C LYS A 120 -1.51 -0.71 -22.68
N PHE A 121 -1.20 -1.14 -21.46
CA PHE A 121 -2.14 -1.18 -20.35
C PHE A 121 -1.56 -0.51 -19.12
N GLN A 122 -2.40 0.24 -18.39
CA GLN A 122 -2.06 0.86 -17.12
C GLN A 122 -3.09 0.47 -16.07
N VAL A 123 -2.65 -0.18 -14.99
CA VAL A 123 -3.52 -0.56 -13.85
C VAL A 123 -3.57 0.56 -12.82
N TRP A 124 -2.43 1.19 -12.52
CA TRP A 124 -2.29 2.18 -11.46
C TRP A 124 -2.29 3.60 -12.01
N GLN A 125 -2.85 4.56 -11.26
CA GLN A 125 -2.72 5.98 -11.54
C GLN A 125 -1.27 6.46 -11.36
N THR A 126 -0.90 7.49 -12.13
CA THR A 126 0.43 8.12 -12.10
C THR A 126 0.27 9.64 -12.04
N PRO A 127 1.03 10.38 -11.20
CA PRO A 127 2.02 9.89 -10.22
C PRO A 127 1.39 9.18 -9.01
N VAL A 128 2.22 8.55 -8.18
CA VAL A 128 1.77 8.06 -6.86
C VAL A 128 1.58 9.26 -5.93
N ASN A 129 0.51 9.24 -5.12
CA ASN A 129 0.34 10.25 -4.09
C ASN A 129 1.27 9.92 -2.92
N SER A 130 2.11 10.87 -2.52
CA SER A 130 3.10 10.70 -1.45
C SER A 130 3.07 11.87 -0.49
N ILE A 131 3.09 11.58 0.82
CA ILE A 131 3.22 12.55 1.90
C ILE A 131 4.43 12.14 2.74
N TYR A 132 5.33 13.09 2.99
CA TYR A 132 6.49 12.89 3.84
C TYR A 132 6.06 12.73 5.31
N ILE A 133 6.69 11.79 6.03
CA ILE A 133 6.53 11.59 7.46
C ILE A 133 7.94 11.48 8.07
N ASP A 134 8.19 12.29 9.10
CA ASP A 134 9.40 12.14 9.92
C ASP A 134 9.20 10.99 10.91
N LEU A 135 10.10 10.00 10.90
CA LEU A 135 10.05 8.87 11.85
C LEU A 135 10.36 9.30 13.28
N GLN A 136 10.94 10.48 13.49
CA GLN A 136 11.14 11.04 14.84
C GLN A 136 9.85 11.65 15.41
N ASP A 137 8.89 11.98 14.55
CA ASP A 137 7.56 12.41 14.96
C ASP A 137 6.66 11.18 15.20
N GLU A 138 6.85 10.54 16.36
CA GLU A 138 6.08 9.35 16.76
C GLU A 138 4.56 9.61 16.74
N GLU A 139 4.12 10.83 17.08
CA GLU A 139 2.71 11.19 17.10
C GLU A 139 2.12 11.21 15.69
N MET A 140 2.73 11.98 14.78
CA MET A 140 2.32 12.03 13.37
C MET A 140 2.35 10.63 12.74
N LEU A 141 3.40 9.84 12.98
CA LEU A 141 3.50 8.48 12.44
C LEU A 141 2.36 7.59 12.94
N ASN A 142 2.07 7.60 14.23
CA ASN A 142 1.00 6.79 14.83
C ASN A 142 -0.38 7.22 14.31
N GLU A 143 -0.64 8.52 14.16
CA GLU A 143 -1.88 9.03 13.57
C GLU A 143 -2.09 8.51 12.14
N GLN A 144 -1.04 8.51 11.33
CA GLN A 144 -1.10 8.00 9.96
C GLN A 144 -1.30 6.48 9.91
N ILE A 145 -0.65 5.73 10.80
CA ILE A 145 -0.82 4.28 10.93
C ILE A 145 -2.29 3.96 11.30
N GLU A 146 -2.81 4.59 12.35
CA GLU A 146 -4.20 4.44 12.78
C GLU A 146 -5.16 4.87 11.67
N TYR A 147 -4.84 5.95 10.94
CA TYR A 147 -5.64 6.40 9.83
C TYR A 147 -5.76 5.33 8.74
N ILE A 148 -4.65 4.68 8.36
CA ILE A 148 -4.64 3.59 7.37
C ILE A 148 -5.45 2.40 7.87
N HIS A 149 -5.22 1.96 9.10
CA HIS A 149 -5.84 0.77 9.69
C HIS A 149 -7.36 0.91 9.85
N LYS A 150 -7.86 2.13 10.08
CA LYS A 150 -9.30 2.38 10.19
C LYS A 150 -10.04 2.44 8.86
N ASN A 151 -9.38 2.42 7.70
CA ASN A 151 -10.09 2.48 6.40
C ASN A 151 -11.18 1.40 6.25
N PRO A 152 -10.91 0.11 6.51
CA PRO A 152 -11.93 -0.94 6.43
C PRO A 152 -13.09 -0.75 7.43
N VAL A 153 -12.83 -0.08 8.57
CA VAL A 153 -13.86 0.23 9.57
C VAL A 153 -14.72 1.40 9.12
N ARG A 154 -14.12 2.47 8.59
CA ARG A 154 -14.85 3.62 8.03
C ARG A 154 -15.77 3.20 6.88
N ASP A 155 -15.30 2.28 6.05
CA ASP A 155 -16.08 1.69 4.95
C ASP A 155 -17.04 0.58 5.39
N ARG A 156 -17.09 0.28 6.71
CA ARG A 156 -17.98 -0.72 7.31
C ARG A 156 -17.80 -2.14 6.74
N ILE A 157 -16.59 -2.46 6.28
CA ILE A 157 -16.22 -3.80 5.83
C ILE A 157 -16.04 -4.73 7.04
N VAL A 158 -15.48 -4.19 8.13
CA VAL A 158 -15.23 -4.90 9.39
C VAL A 158 -15.58 -3.99 10.57
N THR A 159 -15.85 -4.59 11.73
CA THR A 159 -16.10 -3.85 12.97
C THR A 159 -14.80 -3.40 13.64
N HIS A 160 -13.75 -4.23 13.60
CA HIS A 160 -12.43 -3.92 14.16
C HIS A 160 -11.36 -3.94 13.06
N ALA A 161 -10.33 -3.10 13.19
CA ALA A 161 -9.34 -2.91 12.14
C ALA A 161 -8.51 -4.18 11.88
N GLU A 162 -8.17 -4.91 12.94
CA GLU A 162 -7.42 -6.17 12.93
C GLU A 162 -8.15 -7.31 12.21
N ASP A 163 -9.48 -7.27 12.15
CA ASP A 163 -10.30 -8.27 11.46
C ASP A 163 -10.06 -8.24 9.94
N TYR A 164 -9.63 -7.11 9.39
CA TYR A 164 -9.37 -6.97 7.97
C TYR A 164 -8.04 -7.61 7.56
N LEU A 165 -8.12 -8.75 6.86
CA LEU A 165 -6.96 -9.58 6.48
C LEU A 165 -5.90 -8.85 5.64
N HIS A 166 -6.32 -7.90 4.81
CA HIS A 166 -5.44 -7.22 3.88
C HIS A 166 -4.98 -5.86 4.42
N SER A 167 -4.60 -5.86 5.70
CA SER A 167 -4.07 -4.72 6.43
C SER A 167 -3.07 -5.21 7.49
N SER A 168 -2.14 -4.32 7.84
CA SER A 168 -1.20 -4.52 8.95
C SER A 168 -1.80 -4.31 10.34
N ALA A 169 -3.05 -3.89 10.48
CA ALA A 169 -3.67 -3.61 11.79
C ALA A 169 -3.48 -4.75 12.81
N ARG A 170 -3.56 -5.99 12.34
CA ARG A 170 -3.35 -7.19 13.16
C ARG A 170 -1.90 -7.37 13.65
N ASP A 171 -0.92 -6.95 12.86
CA ASP A 171 0.49 -7.03 13.26
C ASP A 171 0.75 -6.15 14.50
N TYR A 172 0.01 -5.03 14.63
CA TYR A 172 0.11 -4.11 15.77
C TYR A 172 -0.54 -4.65 17.06
N ILE A 173 -1.36 -5.70 16.98
CA ILE A 173 -1.87 -6.42 18.16
C ILE A 173 -1.15 -7.76 18.39
N GLY A 174 -0.01 -7.97 17.73
CA GLY A 174 0.82 -9.16 17.89
C GLY A 174 0.38 -10.38 17.07
N ILE A 175 -0.60 -10.23 16.17
CA ILE A 175 -1.04 -11.30 15.26
C ILE A 175 -0.31 -11.13 13.93
N LYS A 176 0.45 -12.15 13.52
CA LYS A 176 1.19 -12.10 12.26
C LYS A 176 0.27 -11.87 11.06
N GLY A 177 0.49 -10.77 10.34
CA GLY A 177 -0.19 -10.44 9.10
C GLY A 177 0.49 -11.02 7.87
N LEU A 178 -0.11 -10.73 6.71
CA LEU A 178 0.31 -11.30 5.44
C LEU A 178 1.59 -10.67 4.86
N VAL A 179 1.93 -9.45 5.27
CA VAL A 179 3.13 -8.72 4.82
C VAL A 179 4.10 -8.58 5.97
N ASN A 180 5.40 -8.73 5.69
CA ASN A 180 6.47 -8.62 6.68
C ASN A 180 6.76 -7.17 7.05
N VAL A 181 5.85 -6.56 7.81
CA VAL A 181 6.00 -5.18 8.29
C VAL A 181 7.05 -5.06 9.40
N SER A 182 7.70 -3.91 9.46
CA SER A 182 8.49 -3.45 10.60
C SER A 182 7.58 -2.61 11.48
N ILE A 183 7.15 -3.14 12.63
CA ILE A 183 6.28 -2.40 13.55
C ILE A 183 7.00 -1.14 14.02
N ALA A 184 6.42 0.02 13.71
CA ALA A 184 6.90 1.28 14.26
C ALA A 184 6.55 1.29 15.76
N ASN A 185 7.56 1.52 16.61
CA ASN A 185 7.47 1.55 18.06
C ASN A 185 7.11 0.18 18.70
N GLU A 186 8.12 -0.63 19.06
CA GLU A 186 7.98 -1.85 19.89
C GLU A 186 7.52 -1.57 21.34
N LYS A 187 6.77 -0.49 21.60
CA LYS A 187 6.12 -0.33 22.90
C LYS A 187 4.93 -1.30 22.90
N PRO A 188 4.84 -2.25 23.85
CA PRO A 188 3.69 -3.14 23.93
C PRO A 188 2.46 -2.26 24.10
N ILE A 189 1.62 -2.19 23.06
CA ILE A 189 0.33 -1.54 23.16
C ILE A 189 -0.40 -2.27 24.29
N PRO A 190 -0.78 -1.60 25.39
CA PRO A 190 -1.57 -2.25 26.41
C PRO A 190 -2.81 -2.81 25.71
N ILE A 191 -3.09 -4.10 25.93
CA ILE A 191 -4.27 -4.82 25.37
C ILE A 191 -5.62 -4.14 25.76
N ILE A 192 -5.58 -3.03 26.49
CA ILE A 192 -6.70 -2.27 26.97
C ILE A 192 -6.84 -0.97 26.16
N ARG A 193 -7.33 -1.05 24.91
CA ARG A 193 -8.20 -0.05 24.26
C ARG A 193 -8.54 -0.41 22.80
N TYR A 194 -9.39 -1.42 22.63
CA TYR A 194 -10.35 -1.44 21.50
C TYR A 194 -11.80 -1.67 21.96
N MET A 195 -12.05 -1.66 23.28
CA MET A 195 -13.40 -1.64 23.84
C MET A 195 -13.77 -0.22 24.30
N SER A 196 -14.00 0.70 23.37
CA SER A 196 -14.89 1.84 23.66
C SER A 196 -15.37 2.53 22.39
N SER A 197 -16.70 2.49 22.26
CA SER A 197 -17.57 3.51 21.68
C SER A 197 -17.41 3.85 20.20
N TYR A 198 -18.09 3.08 19.37
CA TYR A 198 -18.90 3.66 18.30
C TYR A 198 -20.37 3.53 18.73
N ARG A 199 -20.95 4.66 19.15
CA ARG A 199 -22.40 4.90 19.08
C ARG A 199 -22.68 5.55 17.73
#